data_AF-B9T9Y6-F1
#
_entry.id   AF-B9T9Y6-F1
#
_cell.length_a   1.000
_cell.length_b   1.000
_cell.length_c   1.000
_cell.angle_alpha   90.00
_cell.angle_beta   90.00
_cell.angle_gamma   90.00
#
_symmetry.space_group_name_H-M   'P 1'
#
loop_
_entity.id
_entity.type
_entity.pdbx_description
1 polymer ?
#
loop_
_entity_poly.entity_id
_entity_poly.type
_entity_poly.pdbx_seq_one_letter_code
_entity_poly.pdbx_strand_id
1 'polypeptide(L)'
;MLTGILLFASLMGMSYAVAALSLWAWHKHRMRQAALAHSRLQERLDERHRIARELHDTLLQSVQGLILKVQAVALGLPKEKHGLRAEIESIVSQAIRSLEEGRDRVQNLRAPRAHDTTLEAALIEAADQFAEAHLKEPAHMHVIGAARELHCVVREELAAIGREALINSYRHAHRAVEVELRYGRWQCSLSIKDVGPGIPRSVLQARGRAGHWGLPGMYERAARIGARLSLCNVSGHGARVTVTLPARLAYQKKPWRLRLRVAQT
;
A
#
# COMPACT_ATOMS: atom_id res chain seq x y z
N MET A 1 -33.56 10.94 -67.98
CA MET A 1 -32.69 9.92 -67.33
C MET A 1 -31.59 10.57 -66.47
N LEU A 2 -30.78 11.50 -67.00
CA LEU A 2 -29.73 12.20 -66.23
C LEU A 2 -30.23 12.94 -64.97
N THR A 3 -31.36 13.64 -65.04
CA THR A 3 -31.94 14.36 -63.91
C THR A 3 -32.35 13.44 -62.76
N GLY A 4 -32.88 12.25 -63.06
CA GLY A 4 -33.23 11.24 -62.06
C GLY A 4 -32.01 10.63 -61.36
N ILE A 5 -30.92 10.41 -62.10
CA ILE A 5 -29.66 9.90 -61.55
C ILE A 5 -29.02 10.94 -60.61
N LEU A 6 -29.03 12.22 -60.98
CA LEU A 6 -28.49 13.30 -60.14
C LEU A 6 -29.31 13.49 -58.85
N LEU A 7 -30.64 13.40 -58.92
CA LEU A 7 -31.51 13.45 -57.75
C LEU A 7 -31.31 12.25 -56.81
N PHE A 8 -31.13 11.05 -57.37
CA PHE A 8 -30.85 9.86 -56.57
C PHE A 8 -29.47 9.94 -55.88
N ALA A 9 -28.45 10.40 -56.60
CA ALA A 9 -27.10 10.59 -56.06
C ALA A 9 -27.06 11.65 -54.94
N SER A 10 -27.82 12.76 -55.08
CA SER A 10 -27.91 13.79 -54.04
C SER A 10 -28.65 13.30 -52.80
N LEU A 11 -29.73 12.53 -52.97
CA LEU A 11 -30.46 11.90 -51.87
C LEU A 11 -29.60 10.87 -51.11
N MET A 12 -28.84 10.03 -51.83
CA MET A 12 -27.89 9.10 -51.20
C MET A 12 -26.79 9.86 -50.45
N GLY A 13 -26.21 10.90 -51.06
CA GLY A 13 -25.19 11.73 -50.41
C GLY A 13 -25.70 12.39 -49.12
N MET A 14 -26.94 12.90 -49.14
CA MET A 14 -27.58 13.48 -47.96
C MET A 14 -27.86 12.42 -46.88
N SER A 15 -28.29 11.22 -47.27
CA SER A 15 -28.48 10.08 -46.34
C SER A 15 -27.17 9.67 -45.66
N TYR A 16 -26.07 9.55 -46.42
CA TYR A 16 -24.75 9.26 -45.86
C TYR A 16 -24.25 10.37 -44.92
N ALA A 17 -24.45 11.63 -45.27
CA ALA A 17 -24.06 12.76 -44.43
C ALA A 17 -24.82 12.77 -43.10
N VAL A 18 -26.13 12.51 -43.13
CA VAL A 18 -26.97 12.39 -41.92
C VAL A 18 -26.51 11.21 -41.07
N ALA A 19 -26.29 10.03 -41.66
CA ALA A 19 -25.80 8.86 -40.94
C ALA A 19 -24.44 9.11 -40.28
N ALA A 20 -23.51 9.74 -40.99
CA ALA A 20 -22.18 10.09 -40.47
C ALA A 20 -22.26 11.10 -39.32
N LEU A 21 -23.10 12.13 -39.43
CA LEU A 21 -23.34 13.11 -38.36
C LEU A 21 -23.98 12.45 -37.13
N SER A 22 -24.95 11.55 -37.32
CA SER A 22 -25.58 10.80 -36.24
C SER A 22 -24.59 9.88 -35.53
N LEU A 23 -23.73 9.17 -36.28
CA LEU A 23 -22.65 8.33 -35.72
C LEU A 23 -21.62 9.16 -34.96
N TRP A 24 -21.20 10.31 -35.52
CA TRP A 24 -20.27 11.22 -34.85
C TRP A 24 -20.87 11.80 -33.56
N ALA A 25 -22.13 12.24 -33.61
CA ALA A 25 -22.85 12.73 -32.44
C ALA A 25 -23.01 11.65 -31.36
N TRP A 26 -23.36 10.42 -31.76
CA TRP A 26 -23.44 9.27 -30.86
C TRP A 26 -22.08 8.95 -30.23
N HIS A 27 -21.01 8.89 -31.02
CA HIS A 27 -19.65 8.66 -30.54
C HIS A 27 -19.21 9.74 -29.56
N LYS A 28 -19.42 11.02 -29.90
CA LYS A 28 -19.10 12.16 -29.03
C LYS A 28 -19.90 12.14 -27.73
N HIS A 29 -21.18 11.78 -27.80
CA HIS A 29 -22.02 11.64 -26.61
C HIS A 29 -21.53 10.50 -25.71
N ARG A 30 -21.18 9.35 -26.30
CA ARG A 30 -20.63 8.19 -25.60
C ARG A 30 -19.31 8.55 -24.90
N MET A 31 -18.42 9.27 -25.57
CA MET A 31 -17.15 9.74 -24.98
C MET A 31 -17.37 10.71 -23.82
N ARG A 32 -18.34 11.63 -23.93
CA ARG A 32 -18.70 12.54 -22.82
C ARG A 32 -19.27 11.78 -21.62
N GLN A 33 -20.13 10.80 -21.84
CA GLN A 33 -20.66 9.98 -20.74
C GLN A 33 -19.57 9.16 -20.07
N ALA A 34 -18.65 8.57 -20.84
CA ALA A 34 -17.50 7.87 -20.30
C ALA A 34 -16.61 8.82 -19.46
N ALA A 35 -16.30 10.02 -19.97
CA ALA A 35 -15.49 11.01 -19.26
C ALA A 35 -16.13 11.47 -17.94
N LEU A 36 -17.44 11.72 -17.93
CA LEU A 36 -18.18 12.09 -16.71
C LEU A 36 -18.24 10.94 -15.69
N ALA A 37 -18.41 9.70 -16.16
CA ALA A 37 -18.37 8.52 -15.30
C ALA A 37 -16.98 8.34 -14.67
N HIS A 38 -15.91 8.54 -15.45
CA HIS A 38 -14.53 8.51 -14.96
C HIS A 38 -14.25 9.61 -13.93
N SER A 39 -14.63 10.86 -14.20
CA SER A 39 -14.42 11.99 -13.28
C SER A 39 -15.15 11.78 -11.95
N ARG A 40 -16.43 11.34 -11.97
CA ARG A 40 -17.17 11.03 -10.74
C ARG A 40 -16.58 9.88 -9.93
N LEU A 41 -16.01 8.89 -10.62
CA LEU A 41 -15.29 7.79 -9.95
C LEU A 41 -14.02 8.31 -9.30
N GLN A 42 -13.26 9.19 -9.98
CA GLN A 42 -12.05 9.80 -9.45
C GLN A 42 -12.34 10.67 -8.22
N GLU A 43 -13.33 11.56 -8.28
CA GLU A 43 -13.74 12.39 -7.14
C GLU A 43 -14.12 11.55 -5.91
N ARG A 44 -14.87 10.46 -6.10
CA ARG A 44 -15.24 9.55 -5.01
C ARG A 44 -14.04 8.81 -4.40
N LEU A 45 -13.04 8.50 -5.22
CA LEU A 45 -11.81 7.85 -4.75
C LEU A 45 -10.92 8.83 -4.00
N ASP A 46 -10.75 10.05 -4.53
CA ASP A 46 -9.95 11.10 -3.90
C ASP A 46 -10.55 11.51 -2.56
N GLU A 47 -11.89 11.57 -2.47
CA GLU A 47 -12.61 11.81 -1.22
C GLU A 47 -12.44 10.67 -0.21
N ARG A 48 -12.50 9.41 -0.65
CA ARG A 48 -12.18 8.25 0.21
C ARG A 48 -10.75 8.30 0.73
N HIS A 49 -9.79 8.73 -0.10
CA HIS A 49 -8.39 8.89 0.31
C HIS A 49 -8.16 10.08 1.24
N ARG A 50 -8.89 11.19 1.06
CA ARG A 50 -8.89 12.33 1.98
C ARG A 50 -9.42 11.89 3.36
N ILE A 51 -10.57 11.22 3.38
CA ILE A 51 -11.17 10.67 4.61
C ILE A 51 -10.22 9.67 5.28
N ALA A 52 -9.59 8.77 4.52
CA ALA A 52 -8.64 7.81 5.08
C ALA A 52 -7.40 8.47 5.69
N ARG A 53 -6.85 9.52 5.06
CA ARG A 53 -5.75 10.32 5.62
C ARG A 53 -6.17 11.06 6.88
N GLU A 54 -7.29 11.75 6.83
CA GLU A 54 -7.83 12.49 7.98
C GLU A 54 -8.08 11.55 9.17
N LEU A 55 -8.71 10.40 8.95
CA LEU A 55 -8.89 9.36 9.98
C LEU A 55 -7.56 8.81 10.51
N HIS A 56 -6.53 8.68 9.68
CA HIS A 56 -5.22 8.20 10.14
C HIS A 56 -4.48 9.24 10.96
N ASP A 57 -4.40 10.47 10.47
CA ASP A 57 -3.59 11.53 11.05
C ASP A 57 -4.25 12.14 12.29
N THR A 58 -5.58 12.25 12.33
CA THR A 58 -6.27 12.77 13.53
C THR A 58 -6.80 11.69 14.45
N LEU A 59 -7.45 10.64 13.95
CA LEU A 59 -8.17 9.69 14.80
C LEU A 59 -7.25 8.57 15.30
N LEU A 60 -6.49 7.93 14.41
CA LEU A 60 -5.59 6.84 14.82
C LEU A 60 -4.41 7.36 15.67
N GLN A 61 -3.81 8.50 15.31
CA GLN A 61 -2.75 9.11 16.12
C GLN A 61 -3.24 9.63 17.48
N SER A 62 -4.42 10.25 17.57
CA SER A 62 -4.95 10.74 18.86
C SER A 62 -5.28 9.60 19.82
N VAL A 63 -5.88 8.52 19.33
CA VAL A 63 -6.16 7.32 20.13
C VAL A 63 -4.86 6.68 20.60
N GLN A 64 -3.83 6.64 19.76
CA GLN A 64 -2.51 6.15 20.16
C GLN A 64 -1.86 7.04 21.24
N GLY A 65 -2.02 8.36 21.15
CA GLY A 65 -1.59 9.30 22.21
C GLY A 65 -2.33 9.09 23.53
N LEU A 66 -3.64 8.81 23.49
CA LEU A 66 -4.44 8.47 24.67
C LEU A 66 -3.98 7.17 25.33
N ILE A 67 -3.71 6.13 24.52
CA ILE A 67 -3.17 4.86 25.01
C ILE A 67 -1.84 5.08 25.77
N LEU A 68 -0.93 5.89 25.22
CA LEU A 68 0.35 6.21 25.87
C LEU A 68 0.16 6.95 27.20
N LYS A 69 -0.78 7.91 27.28
CA LYS A 69 -1.10 8.62 28.52
C LYS A 69 -1.66 7.67 29.59
N VAL A 70 -2.57 6.77 29.20
CA VAL A 70 -3.15 5.78 30.12
C VAL A 70 -2.07 4.80 30.62
N GLN A 71 -1.16 4.36 29.75
CA GLN A 71 -0.01 3.54 30.16
C GLN A 71 0.92 4.29 31.11
N ALA A 72 1.19 5.58 30.89
CA ALA A 72 2.00 6.39 31.80
C ALA A 72 1.36 6.53 33.20
N VAL A 73 0.04 6.72 33.26
CA VAL A 73 -0.71 6.72 34.52
C VAL A 73 -0.63 5.36 35.22
N ALA A 74 -0.74 4.26 34.48
CA ALA A 74 -0.63 2.91 35.04
C ALA A 74 0.76 2.62 35.63
N LEU A 75 1.83 3.16 35.04
CA LEU A 75 3.19 3.02 35.53
C LEU A 75 3.44 3.80 36.84
N GLY A 76 2.70 4.89 37.06
CA GLY A 76 2.76 5.70 38.29
C GLY A 76 1.96 5.14 39.46
N LEU A 77 1.21 4.05 39.28
CA LEU A 77 0.42 3.46 40.35
C LEU A 77 1.30 2.78 41.42
N PRO A 78 0.95 2.93 42.72
CA PRO A 78 1.61 2.20 43.81
C PRO A 78 1.53 0.68 43.61
N LYS A 79 2.59 -0.03 44.03
CA LYS A 79 2.73 -1.48 43.80
C LYS A 79 1.62 -2.29 44.46
N GLU A 80 0.98 -1.77 45.51
CA GLU A 80 -0.11 -2.47 46.21
C GLU A 80 -1.39 -2.54 45.37
N LYS A 81 -1.53 -1.71 44.32
CA LYS A 81 -2.70 -1.69 43.42
C LYS A 81 -2.56 -2.63 42.22
N HIS A 82 -2.04 -3.84 42.44
CA HIS A 82 -1.83 -4.83 41.37
C HIS A 82 -3.09 -5.16 40.56
N GLY A 83 -4.27 -5.25 41.19
CA GLY A 83 -5.54 -5.52 40.49
C GLY A 83 -5.95 -4.41 39.52
N LEU A 84 -5.87 -3.14 39.96
CA LEU A 84 -6.21 -1.98 39.13
C LEU A 84 -5.23 -1.83 37.95
N ARG A 85 -3.95 -2.13 38.17
CA ARG A 85 -2.94 -2.11 37.11
C ARG A 85 -3.23 -3.16 36.04
N ALA A 86 -3.57 -4.38 36.44
CA ALA A 86 -3.94 -5.45 35.50
C ALA A 86 -5.20 -5.11 34.69
N GLU A 87 -6.18 -4.47 35.32
CA GLU A 87 -7.40 -4.01 34.64
C GLU A 87 -7.12 -2.92 33.60
N ILE A 88 -6.28 -1.93 33.93
CA ILE A 88 -5.85 -0.90 32.98
C ILE A 88 -5.06 -1.50 31.80
N GLU A 89 -4.16 -2.45 32.07
CA GLU A 89 -3.42 -3.16 31.02
C GLU A 89 -4.35 -3.95 30.07
N SER A 90 -5.43 -4.54 30.60
CA SER A 90 -6.46 -5.23 29.81
C SER A 90 -7.23 -4.26 28.91
N ILE A 91 -7.69 -3.12 29.46
CA ILE A 91 -8.41 -2.06 28.72
C ILE A 91 -7.53 -1.51 27.60
N VAL A 92 -6.26 -1.21 27.91
CA VAL A 92 -5.28 -0.76 26.92
C VAL A 92 -5.10 -1.81 25.83
N SER A 93 -4.95 -3.08 26.18
CA SER A 93 -4.81 -4.17 25.20
C SER A 93 -6.02 -4.27 24.26
N GLN A 94 -7.23 -4.07 24.77
CA GLN A 94 -8.46 -4.05 23.97
C GLN A 94 -8.55 -2.82 23.07
N ALA A 95 -8.22 -1.62 23.59
CA ALA A 95 -8.20 -0.40 22.81
C ALA A 95 -7.23 -0.49 21.62
N ILE A 96 -6.08 -1.14 21.82
CA ILE A 96 -5.12 -1.26 20.73
C ILE A 96 -5.56 -2.30 19.68
N ARG A 97 -6.21 -3.42 20.07
CA ARG A 97 -6.83 -4.33 19.09
C ARG A 97 -7.86 -3.61 18.21
N SER A 98 -8.73 -2.81 18.82
CA SER A 98 -9.69 -1.99 18.08
C SER A 98 -9.02 -0.97 17.17
N LEU A 99 -7.86 -0.42 17.60
CA LEU A 99 -7.06 0.49 16.79
C LEU A 99 -6.47 -0.21 15.56
N GLU A 100 -5.99 -1.44 15.68
CA GLU A 100 -5.51 -2.24 14.56
C GLU A 100 -6.62 -2.58 13.57
N GLU A 101 -7.77 -3.04 14.07
CA GLU A 101 -8.92 -3.33 13.22
C GLU A 101 -9.37 -2.07 12.48
N GLY A 102 -9.36 -0.91 13.17
CA GLY A 102 -9.60 0.39 12.56
C GLY A 102 -8.55 0.74 11.51
N ARG A 103 -7.27 0.49 11.79
CA ARG A 103 -6.16 0.75 10.87
C ARG A 103 -6.24 -0.11 9.62
N ASP A 104 -6.62 -1.38 9.75
CA ASP A 104 -6.84 -2.28 8.63
C ASP A 104 -8.02 -1.82 7.75
N ARG A 105 -9.12 -1.37 8.37
CA ARG A 105 -10.26 -0.81 7.64
C ARG A 105 -9.89 0.49 6.92
N VAL A 106 -9.12 1.38 7.56
CA VAL A 106 -8.63 2.63 6.95
C VAL A 106 -7.61 2.36 5.84
N GLN A 107 -6.73 1.37 6.00
CA GLN A 107 -5.79 0.95 4.95
C GLN A 107 -6.52 0.38 3.73
N ASN A 108 -7.60 -0.39 3.94
CA ASN A 108 -8.48 -0.85 2.85
C ASN A 108 -9.19 0.31 2.12
N LEU A 109 -9.53 1.40 2.83
CA LEU A 109 -10.08 2.62 2.21
C LEU A 109 -9.04 3.37 1.36
N ARG A 110 -7.75 3.20 1.68
CA ARG A 110 -6.62 3.82 0.95
C ARG A 110 -6.16 3.00 -0.25
N ALA A 111 -6.87 1.92 -0.64
CA ALA A 111 -6.56 1.15 -1.84
C ALA A 111 -6.23 2.12 -3.00
N PRO A 112 -4.96 2.15 -3.47
CA PRO A 112 -4.55 3.10 -4.49
C PRO A 112 -5.35 2.88 -5.77
N ARG A 113 -5.26 3.83 -6.70
CA ARG A 113 -5.37 3.47 -8.11
C ARG A 113 -4.31 2.41 -8.39
N ALA A 114 -4.69 1.15 -8.27
CA ALA A 114 -3.86 -0.02 -8.51
C ALA A 114 -3.30 -0.08 -9.95
N HIS A 115 -3.57 0.91 -10.79
CA HIS A 115 -3.13 0.95 -12.16
C HIS A 115 -1.94 1.88 -12.41
N ASP A 116 -1.65 2.89 -11.56
CA ASP A 116 -0.67 3.93 -11.93
C ASP A 116 0.55 4.08 -11.00
N THR A 117 0.52 3.62 -9.74
CA THR A 117 1.67 3.76 -8.82
C THR A 117 2.42 2.43 -8.65
N THR A 118 3.72 2.45 -8.88
CA THR A 118 4.60 1.29 -8.69
C THR A 118 4.87 1.04 -7.20
N LEU A 119 5.24 -0.19 -6.82
CA LEU A 119 5.57 -0.52 -5.43
C LEU A 119 6.73 0.35 -4.92
N GLU A 120 7.69 0.58 -5.81
CA GLU A 120 8.87 1.40 -5.63
C GLU A 120 8.50 2.83 -5.25
N ALA A 121 7.64 3.47 -6.05
CA ALA A 121 7.20 4.83 -5.79
C ALA A 121 6.47 4.93 -4.44
N ALA A 122 5.61 3.96 -4.12
CA ALA A 122 4.89 3.94 -2.86
C ALA A 122 5.81 3.77 -1.63
N LEU A 123 6.92 3.03 -1.76
CA LEU A 123 7.90 2.87 -0.69
C LEU A 123 8.80 4.09 -0.54
N ILE A 124 9.19 4.73 -1.64
CA ILE A 124 9.96 5.99 -1.63
C ILE A 124 9.13 7.09 -0.97
N GLU A 125 7.88 7.28 -1.41
CA GLU A 125 6.99 8.30 -0.82
C GLU A 125 6.82 8.09 0.69
N ALA A 126 6.65 6.83 1.13
CA ALA A 126 6.58 6.50 2.54
C ALA A 126 7.88 6.83 3.28
N ALA A 127 9.04 6.46 2.71
CA ALA A 127 10.33 6.72 3.31
C ALA A 127 10.60 8.22 3.46
N ASP A 128 10.31 9.02 2.44
CA ASP A 128 10.49 10.47 2.45
C ASP A 128 9.60 11.12 3.52
N GLN A 129 8.32 10.76 3.57
CA GLN A 129 7.39 11.24 4.61
C GLN A 129 7.89 10.95 6.03
N PHE A 130 8.42 9.74 6.27
CA PHE A 130 8.91 9.39 7.61
C PHE A 130 10.27 9.99 7.93
N ALA A 131 11.14 10.17 6.94
CA ALA A 131 12.42 10.86 7.07
C ALA A 131 12.21 12.31 7.50
N GLU A 132 11.31 13.04 6.82
CA GLU A 132 10.94 14.41 7.18
C GLU A 132 10.36 14.50 8.59
N ALA A 133 9.38 13.64 8.91
CA ALA A 133 8.71 13.66 10.21
C ALA A 133 9.65 13.37 11.40
N HIS A 134 10.74 12.62 11.18
CA HIS A 134 11.69 12.26 12.24
C HIS A 134 13.03 13.01 12.14
N LEU A 135 13.15 14.00 11.23
CA LEU A 135 14.39 14.75 10.97
C LEU A 135 15.59 13.81 10.72
N LYS A 136 15.39 12.79 9.89
CA LYS A 136 16.40 11.77 9.55
C LYS A 136 16.72 11.76 8.06
N GLU A 137 17.83 11.11 7.72
CA GLU A 137 18.21 10.91 6.32
C GLU A 137 17.14 10.07 5.57
N PRO A 138 16.91 10.37 4.28
CA PRO A 138 16.02 9.58 3.44
C PRO A 138 16.56 8.15 3.26
N ALA A 139 15.65 7.20 3.03
CA ALA A 139 16.04 5.80 2.88
C ALA A 139 16.73 5.58 1.52
N HIS A 140 17.75 4.72 1.51
CA HIS A 140 18.40 4.30 0.29
C HIS A 140 17.65 3.13 -0.33
N MET A 141 17.02 3.36 -1.49
CA MET A 141 16.29 2.33 -2.21
C MET A 141 17.14 1.66 -3.30
N HIS A 142 17.19 0.34 -3.27
CA HIS A 142 17.84 -0.51 -4.25
C HIS A 142 16.81 -1.44 -4.91
N VAL A 143 16.67 -1.32 -6.23
CA VAL A 143 15.85 -2.24 -7.03
C VAL A 143 16.76 -3.20 -7.77
N ILE A 144 16.59 -4.51 -7.52
CA ILE A 144 17.44 -5.55 -8.08
C ILE A 144 16.64 -6.40 -9.05
N GLY A 145 17.13 -6.49 -10.30
CA GLY A 145 16.45 -7.18 -11.40
C GLY A 145 15.48 -6.28 -12.16
N ALA A 146 14.95 -6.78 -13.27
CA ALA A 146 13.97 -6.04 -14.06
C ALA A 146 12.62 -6.02 -13.34
N ALA A 147 11.98 -4.84 -13.24
CA ALA A 147 10.67 -4.70 -12.65
C ALA A 147 9.65 -5.63 -13.35
N ARG A 148 8.85 -6.34 -12.54
CA ARG A 148 7.83 -7.28 -13.02
C ARG A 148 6.49 -6.90 -12.44
N GLU A 149 5.45 -7.02 -13.25
CA GLU A 149 4.09 -6.68 -12.84
C GLU A 149 3.61 -7.65 -11.74
N LEU A 150 3.33 -7.09 -10.56
CA LEU A 150 2.82 -7.82 -9.41
C LEU A 150 1.30 -7.95 -9.49
N HIS A 151 0.75 -9.00 -8.89
CA HIS A 151 -0.68 -9.03 -8.60
C HIS A 151 -1.07 -7.85 -7.70
N CYS A 152 -2.26 -7.27 -7.92
CA CYS A 152 -2.71 -6.09 -7.19
C CYS A 152 -2.63 -6.26 -5.67
N VAL A 153 -3.20 -7.36 -5.17
CA VAL A 153 -3.21 -7.72 -3.75
C VAL A 153 -1.78 -7.88 -3.21
N VAL A 154 -0.87 -8.48 -3.98
CA VAL A 154 0.53 -8.63 -3.58
C VAL A 154 1.21 -7.28 -3.42
N ARG A 155 1.03 -6.38 -4.38
CA ARG A 155 1.61 -5.03 -4.33
C ARG A 155 1.09 -4.24 -3.13
N GLU A 156 -0.22 -4.30 -2.86
CA GLU A 156 -0.84 -3.62 -1.72
C GLU A 156 -0.30 -4.11 -0.38
N GLU A 157 -0.24 -5.44 -0.20
CA GLU A 157 0.23 -6.03 1.05
C GLU A 157 1.74 -5.82 1.24
N LEU A 158 2.54 -5.90 0.18
CA LEU A 158 3.97 -5.54 0.23
C LEU A 158 4.18 -4.07 0.58
N ALA A 159 3.39 -3.16 0.03
CA ALA A 159 3.47 -1.74 0.36
C ALA A 159 3.06 -1.47 1.81
N ALA A 160 2.04 -2.17 2.33
CA ALA A 160 1.63 -2.06 3.72
C ALA A 160 2.69 -2.61 4.69
N ILE A 161 3.25 -3.79 4.41
CA ILE A 161 4.34 -4.38 5.18
C ILE A 161 5.57 -3.46 5.14
N GLY A 162 5.93 -2.97 3.96
CA GLY A 162 7.06 -2.08 3.77
C GLY A 162 6.92 -0.77 4.54
N ARG A 163 5.73 -0.15 4.51
CA ARG A 163 5.43 1.06 5.27
C ARG A 163 5.58 0.84 6.78
N GLU A 164 5.03 -0.25 7.30
CA GLU A 164 5.17 -0.58 8.73
C GLU A 164 6.63 -0.83 9.13
N ALA A 165 7.38 -1.54 8.29
CA ALA A 165 8.79 -1.77 8.50
C ALA A 165 9.62 -0.46 8.44
N LEU A 166 9.28 0.46 7.54
CA LEU A 166 9.88 1.80 7.48
C LEU A 166 9.56 2.61 8.75
N ILE A 167 8.29 2.62 9.21
CA ILE A 167 7.91 3.29 10.46
C ILE A 167 8.74 2.75 11.64
N ASN A 168 8.83 1.42 11.75
CA ASN A 168 9.61 0.79 12.81
C ASN A 168 11.10 1.14 12.70
N SER A 169 11.64 1.16 11.47
CA SER A 169 13.01 1.57 11.21
C SER A 169 13.22 3.03 11.62
N TYR A 170 12.44 3.99 11.15
CA TYR A 170 12.60 5.41 11.50
C TYR A 170 12.36 5.70 12.98
N ARG A 171 11.52 4.91 13.67
CA ARG A 171 11.31 5.04 15.12
C ARG A 171 12.52 4.55 15.93
N HIS A 172 13.23 3.53 15.46
CA HIS A 172 14.25 2.83 16.26
C HIS A 172 15.69 2.99 15.75
N ALA A 173 15.88 3.37 14.48
CA ALA A 173 17.19 3.53 13.85
C ALA A 173 17.91 4.79 14.34
N HIS A 174 19.23 4.73 14.38
CA HIS A 174 20.12 5.86 14.63
C HIS A 174 20.68 6.49 13.35
N ARG A 175 20.65 5.78 12.22
CA ARG A 175 21.17 6.23 10.91
C ARG A 175 20.25 5.83 9.75
N ALA A 176 20.74 5.99 8.53
CA ALA A 176 20.08 5.65 7.27
C ALA A 176 19.44 4.24 7.26
N VAL A 177 18.30 4.16 6.58
CA VAL A 177 17.53 2.95 6.34
C VAL A 177 17.79 2.48 4.91
N GLU A 178 18.04 1.20 4.71
CA GLU A 178 18.21 0.57 3.40
C GLU A 178 16.95 -0.20 3.02
N VAL A 179 16.42 0.04 1.82
CA VAL A 179 15.28 -0.67 1.24
C VAL A 179 15.75 -1.42 0.01
N GLU A 180 15.67 -2.75 0.01
CA GLU A 180 15.97 -3.59 -1.14
C GLU A 180 14.69 -4.25 -1.66
N LEU A 181 14.32 -3.97 -2.92
CA LEU A 181 13.26 -4.66 -3.63
C LEU A 181 13.86 -5.50 -4.76
N ARG A 182 13.67 -6.82 -4.70
CA ARG A 182 14.26 -7.75 -5.66
C ARG A 182 13.19 -8.45 -6.48
N TYR A 183 13.30 -8.30 -7.80
CA TYR A 183 12.51 -8.99 -8.80
C TYR A 183 13.28 -10.19 -9.36
N GLY A 184 13.17 -11.33 -8.69
CA GLY A 184 13.84 -12.55 -9.10
C GLY A 184 13.06 -13.35 -10.15
N ARG A 185 13.74 -14.31 -10.78
CA ARG A 185 13.11 -15.31 -11.65
C ARG A 185 12.11 -16.18 -10.87
N TRP A 186 12.51 -16.61 -9.68
CA TRP A 186 11.81 -17.61 -8.87
C TRP A 186 11.06 -17.03 -7.66
N GLN A 187 11.40 -15.83 -7.22
CA GLN A 187 10.79 -15.18 -6.07
C GLN A 187 10.87 -13.65 -6.18
N CYS A 188 9.94 -12.98 -5.51
CA CYS A 188 9.99 -11.55 -5.22
C CYS A 188 10.32 -11.37 -3.74
N SER A 189 11.17 -10.41 -3.38
CA SER A 189 11.45 -10.10 -1.98
C SER A 189 11.60 -8.61 -1.74
N LEU A 190 11.07 -8.16 -0.61
CA LEU A 190 11.28 -6.81 -0.08
C LEU A 190 12.04 -6.97 1.25
N SER A 191 13.14 -6.25 1.39
CA SER A 191 13.95 -6.22 2.60
C SER A 191 14.14 -4.78 3.04
N ILE A 192 13.92 -4.51 4.32
CA ILE A 192 14.20 -3.22 4.94
C ILE A 192 15.18 -3.48 6.07
N LYS A 193 16.30 -2.78 6.04
CA LYS A 193 17.38 -2.87 7.01
C LYS A 193 17.62 -1.51 7.62
N ASP A 194 17.68 -1.47 8.94
CA ASP A 194 18.06 -0.28 9.68
C ASP A 194 19.44 -0.43 10.34
N VAL A 195 19.95 0.70 10.82
CA VAL A 195 21.08 0.75 11.73
C VAL A 195 20.56 1.29 13.06
N GLY A 196 20.47 0.43 14.07
CA GLY A 196 19.81 0.73 15.33
C GLY A 196 20.25 -0.21 16.47
N PRO A 197 19.58 -0.15 17.63
CA PRO A 197 19.88 -1.03 18.77
C PRO A 197 19.52 -2.50 18.48
N GLY A 198 18.82 -2.76 17.37
CA GLY A 198 18.28 -4.07 17.02
C GLY A 198 17.01 -4.38 17.80
N ILE A 199 16.47 -5.59 17.58
CA ILE A 199 15.24 -6.05 18.17
C ILE A 199 15.56 -6.87 19.43
N PRO A 200 14.91 -6.60 20.57
CA PRO A 200 15.06 -7.43 21.76
C PRO A 200 14.71 -8.89 21.49
N ARG A 201 15.48 -9.84 22.04
CA ARG A 201 15.29 -11.28 21.81
C ARG A 201 13.88 -11.77 22.17
N SER A 202 13.27 -11.21 23.22
CA SER A 202 11.90 -11.51 23.62
C SER A 202 10.88 -11.19 22.52
N VAL A 203 11.08 -10.10 21.79
CA VAL A 203 10.21 -9.69 20.68
C VAL A 203 10.39 -10.58 19.45
N LEU A 204 11.64 -10.99 19.16
CA LEU A 204 11.93 -11.93 18.07
C LEU A 204 11.26 -13.29 18.31
N GLN A 205 11.35 -13.82 19.54
CA GLN A 205 10.78 -15.11 19.90
C GLN A 205 9.25 -15.08 19.90
N ALA A 206 8.65 -14.03 20.45
CA ALA A 206 7.19 -13.89 20.50
C ALA A 206 6.58 -13.38 19.19
N ARG A 207 7.39 -13.08 18.16
CA ARG A 207 6.97 -12.44 16.90
C ARG A 207 6.17 -11.15 17.10
N GLY A 208 6.47 -10.43 18.18
CA GLY A 208 5.68 -9.31 18.65
C GLY A 208 6.00 -8.98 20.10
N ARG A 209 5.40 -7.89 20.60
CA ARG A 209 5.44 -7.51 22.02
C ARG A 209 4.00 -7.30 22.46
N ALA A 210 3.63 -7.73 23.66
CA ALA A 210 2.29 -7.48 24.19
C ALA A 210 1.97 -5.97 24.13
N GLY A 211 0.80 -5.61 23.60
CA GLY A 211 0.41 -4.22 23.36
C GLY A 211 1.06 -3.55 22.13
N HIS A 212 1.81 -4.29 21.32
CA HIS A 212 2.35 -3.81 20.05
C HIS A 212 1.98 -4.75 18.90
N TRP A 213 1.69 -4.13 17.78
CA TRP A 213 0.74 -4.67 16.81
C TRP A 213 1.20 -4.52 15.36
N GLY A 214 2.20 -3.67 15.13
CA GLY A 214 2.91 -3.57 13.85
C GLY A 214 3.48 -4.92 13.37
N LEU A 215 4.20 -5.63 14.25
CA LEU A 215 4.78 -6.94 13.92
C LEU A 215 3.70 -8.02 13.65
N PRO A 216 2.71 -8.26 14.54
CA PRO A 216 1.60 -9.17 14.26
C PRO A 216 0.91 -8.89 12.92
N GLY A 217 0.51 -7.63 12.67
CA GLY A 217 -0.15 -7.24 11.42
C GLY A 217 0.71 -7.52 10.18
N MET A 218 2.03 -7.30 10.23
CA MET A 218 2.92 -7.67 9.11
C MET A 218 2.95 -9.18 8.85
N TYR A 219 2.94 -10.02 9.89
CA TYR A 219 2.88 -11.48 9.73
C TYR A 219 1.55 -11.94 9.11
N GLU A 220 0.42 -11.36 9.53
CA GLU A 220 -0.90 -11.68 8.97
C GLU A 220 -1.01 -11.30 7.49
N ARG A 221 -0.55 -10.10 7.12
CA ARG A 221 -0.50 -9.64 5.72
C ARG A 221 0.38 -10.54 4.87
N ALA A 222 1.56 -10.92 5.38
CA ALA A 222 2.44 -11.85 4.69
C ALA A 222 1.75 -13.20 4.47
N ALA A 223 1.07 -13.74 5.47
CA ALA A 223 0.32 -14.99 5.36
C ALA A 223 -0.80 -14.90 4.31
N ARG A 224 -1.53 -13.76 4.24
CA ARG A 224 -2.62 -13.52 3.28
C ARG A 224 -2.20 -13.67 1.82
N ILE A 225 -0.97 -13.31 1.48
CA ILE A 225 -0.40 -13.42 0.12
C ILE A 225 0.48 -14.66 -0.07
N GLY A 226 0.52 -15.57 0.91
CA GLY A 226 1.40 -16.74 0.88
C GLY A 226 2.90 -16.39 0.92
N ALA A 227 3.25 -15.23 1.46
CA ALA A 227 4.62 -14.81 1.67
C ALA A 227 5.15 -15.29 3.01
N ARG A 228 6.47 -15.42 3.10
CA ARG A 228 7.20 -15.65 4.33
C ARG A 228 7.80 -14.34 4.80
N LEU A 229 7.47 -13.92 6.00
CA LEU A 229 8.13 -12.81 6.69
C LEU A 229 9.18 -13.37 7.67
N SER A 230 10.37 -12.78 7.64
CA SER A 230 11.47 -13.07 8.56
C SER A 230 11.99 -11.78 9.17
N LEU A 231 12.34 -11.84 10.45
CA LEU A 231 12.84 -10.74 11.23
C LEU A 231 14.13 -11.17 11.92
N CYS A 232 15.23 -10.44 11.75
CA CYS A 232 16.49 -10.76 12.38
C CYS A 232 17.29 -9.52 12.76
N ASN A 233 18.18 -9.65 13.74
CA ASN A 233 19.21 -8.64 14.01
C ASN A 233 20.37 -8.83 13.05
N VAL A 234 20.95 -7.72 12.60
CA VAL A 234 22.13 -7.74 11.75
C VAL A 234 23.39 -7.72 12.62
N SER A 235 24.41 -8.50 12.25
CA SER A 235 25.69 -8.55 12.95
C SER A 235 26.31 -7.16 13.02
N GLY A 236 26.54 -6.64 14.24
CA GLY A 236 27.18 -5.35 14.45
C GLY A 236 26.25 -4.12 14.44
N HIS A 237 24.96 -4.29 14.78
CA HIS A 237 23.90 -3.27 15.01
C HIS A 237 22.79 -3.25 13.94
N GLY A 238 21.55 -3.02 14.38
CA GLY A 238 20.35 -2.88 13.53
C GLY A 238 19.48 -4.13 13.40
N ALA A 239 18.38 -3.95 12.68
CA ALA A 239 17.38 -4.96 12.40
C ALA A 239 17.11 -5.07 10.90
N ARG A 240 16.69 -6.27 10.46
CA ARG A 240 16.26 -6.53 9.10
C ARG A 240 14.89 -7.21 9.11
N VAL A 241 13.94 -6.60 8.41
CA VAL A 241 12.66 -7.20 8.04
C VAL A 241 12.78 -7.67 6.60
N THR A 242 12.45 -8.92 6.31
CA THR A 242 12.42 -9.44 4.95
C THR A 242 11.12 -10.19 4.70
N VAL A 243 10.40 -9.83 3.64
CA VAL A 243 9.24 -10.56 3.14
C VAL A 243 9.59 -11.16 1.77
N THR A 244 9.34 -12.46 1.61
CA THR A 244 9.67 -13.21 0.40
C THR A 244 8.49 -14.03 -0.07
N LEU A 245 8.23 -14.04 -1.37
CA LEU A 245 7.12 -14.76 -1.97
C LEU A 245 7.55 -15.43 -3.30
N PRO A 246 7.08 -16.66 -3.56
CA PRO A 246 7.34 -17.34 -4.83
C PRO A 246 6.82 -16.53 -6.04
N ALA A 247 7.57 -16.54 -7.15
CA ALA A 247 7.24 -15.80 -8.37
C ALA A 247 5.84 -16.12 -8.93
N ARG A 248 5.37 -17.36 -8.74
CA ARG A 248 4.03 -17.81 -9.16
C ARG A 248 2.88 -17.12 -8.41
N LEU A 249 3.15 -16.65 -7.19
CA LEU A 249 2.20 -15.90 -6.36
C LEU A 249 2.42 -14.39 -6.55
N ALA A 250 3.67 -13.99 -6.79
CA ALA A 250 4.05 -12.59 -6.93
C ALA A 250 3.54 -11.94 -8.23
N TYR A 251 3.83 -12.58 -9.37
CA TYR A 251 3.77 -11.91 -10.67
C TYR A 251 2.55 -12.31 -11.49
N GLN A 252 1.97 -11.32 -12.16
CA GLN A 252 0.93 -11.58 -13.15
C GLN A 252 1.51 -12.36 -14.34
N LYS A 253 0.79 -13.39 -14.79
CA LYS A 253 1.08 -14.02 -16.07
C LYS A 253 0.66 -13.05 -17.17
N LYS A 254 1.62 -12.49 -17.92
CA LYS A 254 1.31 -11.70 -19.13
C LYS A 254 0.40 -12.55 -20.03
N PRO A 255 -0.80 -12.07 -20.41
CA PRO A 255 -1.65 -12.79 -21.33
C PRO A 255 -0.91 -12.97 -22.67
N TRP A 256 -1.08 -14.13 -23.29
CA TRP A 256 -0.37 -14.55 -24.51
C TRP A 256 -0.46 -13.51 -25.66
N ARG A 257 -1.51 -12.69 -25.68
CA ARG A 257 -1.73 -11.62 -26.68
C ARG A 257 -0.67 -10.50 -26.65
N LEU A 258 0.02 -10.30 -25.53
CA LEU A 258 1.11 -9.30 -25.40
C LEU A 258 2.48 -9.86 -25.78
N ARG A 259 2.62 -11.17 -26.05
CA ARG A 259 3.90 -11.77 -26.50
C ARG A 259 4.16 -11.58 -28.00
N LEU A 260 3.12 -11.38 -28.81
CA LEU A 260 3.26 -11.28 -30.27
C LEU A 260 3.71 -9.90 -30.78
N ARG A 261 3.72 -8.86 -29.94
CA ARG A 261 4.18 -7.51 -30.34
C ARG A 261 5.68 -7.26 -30.16
N VAL A 262 6.42 -8.16 -29.51
CA VAL A 262 7.86 -8.00 -29.26
C VAL A 262 8.71 -8.85 -30.21
N ALA A 263 8.09 -9.60 -31.12
CA ALA A 263 8.79 -10.47 -32.08
C ALA A 263 8.80 -9.93 -33.53
N GLN A 264 8.50 -8.63 -33.73
CA GLN A 264 8.47 -7.99 -35.06
C GLN A 264 9.28 -6.67 -35.13
N THR A 265 10.23 -6.49 -34.22
CA THR A 265 11.31 -5.49 -34.36
C THR A 265 12.63 -6.24 -34.47
#